data_AF-A0A9E1PQA3-F1
#
_entry.id   AF-A0A9E1PQA3-F1
#
_cell.length_a   1.000
_cell.length_b   1.000
_cell.length_c   1.000
_cell.angle_alpha   90.00
_cell.angle_beta   90.00
_cell.angle_gamma   90.00
#
_symmetry.space_group_name_H-M   'P 1'
#
loop_
_entity.id
_entity.type
_entity.pdbx_description
1 polymer ?
#
loop_
_entity_poly.entity_id
_entity_poly.type
_entity_poly.pdbx_seq_one_letter_code
_entity_poly.pdbx_strand_id
1 'polypeptide(L)'
;YYPTNVLVTGFDIIFFWVARMMMMGLHFMDEVPFDTVYIHALVRDEKGQKMSKSKGNVMDPLDLVDKFGADALRFTLTAFAAQGRDVKMSESRVEGYRNFCTKLWNAARFTEMNECKLDADFDPKSCTQTLNKWIVGKTAEAAIDAARALEGYRFNDLASTLYQFAWGSFCDWHLEFAKPVFQGDDAAAKAETRATTAWVLDQLLHMLHPIMPFITEELAQALSGDETTSLIEAPWPDLDDSYIDNDAAVEMDWVVRLISQIRTVRSEMNVNPGAKIPMSLKDADDTVATRLETHKGLICTLARLESADLLDGDVPKGAVQDVIDEATFVLPLAGIIDVDSEAARLEKEIARLEADITKHDKKLANKKFTDKAPPAVVETERQRRDEAATTLDKVKEALERLKAL
;
A
#
# COMPACT_ATOMS: atom_id res chain seq x y z
N TYR A 1 -39.72 -1.23 -2.04
CA TYR A 1 -39.21 -1.27 -0.66
C TYR A 1 -39.22 0.14 -0.11
N TYR A 2 -39.93 0.37 0.99
CA TYR A 2 -39.98 1.61 1.75
C TYR A 2 -40.11 1.22 3.23
N PRO A 3 -39.33 1.82 4.16
CA PRO A 3 -38.28 2.83 3.94
C PRO A 3 -37.04 2.27 3.20
N THR A 4 -36.21 3.16 2.65
CA THR A 4 -34.90 2.79 2.07
C THR A 4 -33.81 2.80 3.15
N ASN A 5 -32.68 2.12 2.94
CA ASN A 5 -31.61 2.11 3.95
C ASN A 5 -30.76 3.39 3.87
N VAL A 6 -30.08 3.62 2.75
CA VAL A 6 -29.06 4.67 2.66
C VAL A 6 -29.32 5.63 1.50
N LEU A 7 -29.36 6.94 1.78
CA LEU A 7 -29.31 8.00 0.78
C LEU A 7 -27.88 8.53 0.64
N VAL A 8 -27.25 8.31 -0.52
CA VAL A 8 -25.91 8.80 -0.86
C VAL A 8 -26.03 10.09 -1.69
N THR A 9 -25.44 11.20 -1.24
CA THR A 9 -25.49 12.47 -1.99
C THR A 9 -24.38 13.46 -1.60
N GLY A 10 -24.14 14.47 -2.44
CA GLY A 10 -23.32 15.63 -2.11
C GLY A 10 -24.02 16.62 -1.16
N PHE A 11 -23.23 17.39 -0.41
CA PHE A 11 -23.74 18.37 0.55
C PHE A 11 -24.46 19.57 -0.08
N ASP A 12 -24.22 19.82 -1.37
CA ASP A 12 -24.72 20.97 -2.12
C ASP A 12 -26.23 20.93 -2.38
N ILE A 13 -26.87 19.76 -2.21
CA ILE A 13 -28.31 19.57 -2.42
C ILE A 13 -29.08 19.13 -1.16
N ILE A 14 -28.49 19.23 0.04
CA ILE A 14 -29.14 18.84 1.30
C ILE A 14 -30.53 19.49 1.46
N PHE A 15 -30.63 20.82 1.31
CA PHE A 15 -31.90 21.53 1.50
C PHE A 15 -32.87 21.40 0.32
N PHE A 16 -32.34 21.26 -0.90
CA PHE A 16 -33.15 21.22 -2.11
C PHE A 16 -33.69 19.83 -2.42
N TRP A 17 -33.03 18.79 -1.92
CA TRP A 17 -33.35 17.40 -2.18
C TRP A 17 -33.63 16.62 -0.90
N VAL A 18 -32.62 16.40 -0.06
CA VAL A 18 -32.72 15.52 1.14
C VAL A 18 -33.86 15.96 2.06
N ALA A 19 -33.87 17.25 2.44
CA ALA A 19 -34.91 17.80 3.30
C ALA A 19 -36.30 17.71 2.65
N ARG A 20 -36.40 17.89 1.32
CA ARG A 20 -37.68 17.79 0.60
C ARG A 20 -38.22 16.36 0.60
N MET A 21 -37.35 15.37 0.40
CA MET A 21 -37.72 13.96 0.50
C MET A 21 -38.22 13.61 1.91
N MET A 22 -37.51 14.06 2.96
CA MET A 22 -37.94 13.84 4.35
C MET A 22 -39.31 14.45 4.63
N MET A 23 -39.55 15.70 4.20
CA MET A 23 -40.84 16.36 4.39
C MET A 23 -41.97 15.63 3.68
N MET A 24 -41.77 15.19 2.43
CA MET A 24 -42.79 14.46 1.67
C MET A 24 -43.03 13.05 2.22
N GLY A 25 -41.97 12.34 2.62
CA GLY A 25 -42.08 11.01 3.26
C GLY A 25 -42.89 11.08 4.56
N LEU A 26 -42.54 12.02 5.44
CA LEU A 26 -43.28 12.23 6.69
C LEU A 26 -44.72 12.69 6.48
N HIS A 27 -45.02 13.44 5.42
CA HIS A 27 -46.37 13.92 5.16
C HIS A 27 -47.29 12.89 4.49
N PHE A 28 -46.77 12.13 3.54
CA PHE A 28 -47.58 11.21 2.73
C PHE A 28 -47.50 9.75 3.17
N MET A 29 -46.44 9.36 3.89
CA MET A 29 -46.20 7.98 4.32
C MET A 29 -46.12 7.83 5.84
N ASP A 30 -46.17 8.94 6.60
CA ASP A 30 -46.06 8.97 8.07
C ASP A 30 -44.80 8.27 8.64
N GLU A 31 -43.74 8.17 7.84
CA GLU A 31 -42.48 7.49 8.18
C GLU A 31 -41.29 8.20 7.52
N VAL A 32 -40.05 7.99 8.02
CA VAL A 32 -38.84 8.54 7.38
C VAL A 32 -38.50 7.77 6.10
N PRO A 33 -38.13 8.44 4.99
CA PRO A 33 -37.89 7.77 3.72
C PRO A 33 -36.58 6.96 3.65
N PHE A 34 -35.63 7.27 4.52
CA PHE A 34 -34.33 6.61 4.65
C PHE A 34 -33.87 6.65 6.11
N ASP A 35 -33.20 5.60 6.58
CA ASP A 35 -32.64 5.54 7.93
C ASP A 35 -31.27 6.25 8.04
N THR A 36 -30.50 6.27 6.93
CA THR A 36 -29.13 6.79 6.89
C THR A 36 -28.93 7.76 5.72
N VAL A 37 -28.23 8.87 5.95
CA VAL A 37 -27.79 9.79 4.88
C VAL A 37 -26.27 9.86 4.86
N TYR A 38 -25.66 9.36 3.78
CA TYR A 38 -24.22 9.45 3.55
C TYR A 38 -23.90 10.66 2.67
N ILE A 39 -23.25 11.66 3.27
CA ILE A 39 -22.85 12.90 2.59
C ILE A 39 -21.40 12.80 2.12
N HIS A 40 -21.20 12.68 0.81
CA HIS A 40 -19.86 12.67 0.22
C HIS A 40 -19.38 14.09 -0.15
N ALA A 41 -18.06 14.24 -0.23
CA ALA A 41 -17.44 15.49 -0.67
C ALA A 41 -17.61 15.70 -2.19
N LEU A 42 -17.33 16.93 -2.65
CA LEU A 42 -17.39 17.25 -4.07
C LEU A 42 -16.04 17.01 -4.74
N VAL A 43 -16.08 16.57 -6.00
CA VAL A 43 -14.90 16.44 -6.83
C VAL A 43 -14.47 17.82 -7.34
N ARG A 44 -13.19 18.12 -7.19
CA ARG A 44 -12.53 19.35 -7.63
C ARG A 44 -11.42 18.99 -8.61
N ASP A 45 -10.99 19.99 -9.38
CA ASP A 45 -9.78 19.83 -10.20
C ASP A 45 -8.52 19.69 -9.31
N GLU A 46 -7.38 19.44 -9.94
CA GLU A 46 -6.07 19.28 -9.29
C GLU A 46 -5.69 20.49 -8.39
N LYS A 47 -6.22 21.66 -8.71
CA LYS A 47 -5.98 22.94 -8.02
C LYS A 47 -7.03 23.22 -6.94
N GLY A 48 -7.96 22.31 -6.69
CA GLY A 48 -9.03 22.44 -5.71
C GLY A 48 -10.18 23.35 -6.16
N GLN A 49 -10.26 23.73 -7.42
CA GLN A 49 -11.36 24.55 -7.93
C GLN A 49 -12.57 23.69 -8.28
N LYS A 50 -13.77 24.27 -8.13
CA LYS A 50 -15.01 23.66 -8.66
C LYS A 50 -14.82 23.39 -10.16
N MET A 51 -15.07 22.15 -10.57
CA MET A 51 -15.13 21.80 -11.98
C MET A 51 -16.34 22.48 -12.63
N SER A 52 -16.13 23.15 -13.75
CA SER A 52 -17.19 23.83 -14.51
C SER A 52 -16.80 24.00 -15.97
N LYS A 53 -17.77 23.83 -16.88
CA LYS A 53 -17.54 24.01 -18.31
C LYS A 53 -16.95 25.38 -18.65
N SER A 54 -17.39 26.44 -17.95
CA SER A 54 -16.89 27.81 -18.14
C SER A 54 -15.42 28.00 -17.78
N LYS A 55 -14.85 27.18 -16.89
CA LYS A 55 -13.44 27.23 -16.50
C LYS A 55 -12.56 26.29 -17.32
N GLY A 56 -13.14 25.44 -18.17
CA GLY A 56 -12.41 24.45 -18.96
C GLY A 56 -11.67 23.41 -18.14
N ASN A 57 -12.04 23.21 -16.87
CA ASN A 57 -11.40 22.29 -15.92
C ASN A 57 -12.26 21.06 -15.61
N VAL A 58 -13.18 20.71 -16.51
CA VAL A 58 -14.02 19.51 -16.37
C VAL A 58 -13.22 18.32 -16.86
N MET A 59 -13.15 17.27 -16.04
CA MET A 59 -12.69 15.95 -16.48
C MET A 59 -13.93 15.11 -16.78
N ASP A 60 -14.03 14.63 -18.02
CA ASP A 60 -15.06 13.67 -18.37
C ASP A 60 -14.69 12.30 -17.79
N PRO A 61 -15.55 11.65 -17.00
CA PRO A 61 -15.26 10.32 -16.48
C PRO A 61 -15.04 9.29 -17.60
N LEU A 62 -15.67 9.44 -18.78
CA LEU A 62 -15.48 8.51 -19.89
C LEU A 62 -14.08 8.64 -20.51
N ASP A 63 -13.55 9.86 -20.64
CA ASP A 63 -12.18 10.07 -21.10
C ASP A 63 -11.17 9.39 -20.15
N LEU A 64 -11.42 9.45 -18.84
CA LEU A 64 -10.60 8.78 -17.83
C LEU A 64 -10.73 7.25 -17.89
N VAL A 65 -11.95 6.73 -18.12
CA VAL A 65 -12.20 5.30 -18.30
C VAL A 65 -11.49 4.77 -19.55
N ASP A 66 -11.57 5.48 -20.67
CA ASP A 66 -10.92 5.07 -21.91
C ASP A 66 -9.39 5.06 -21.77
N LYS A 67 -8.84 6.00 -20.98
CA LYS A 67 -7.40 6.12 -20.78
C LYS A 67 -6.82 5.17 -19.74
N PHE A 68 -7.55 4.90 -18.65
CA PHE A 68 -7.01 4.22 -17.46
C PHE A 68 -7.83 3.00 -17.00
N GLY A 69 -9.06 2.84 -17.49
CA GLY A 69 -10.00 1.79 -17.11
C GLY A 69 -11.00 2.23 -16.03
N ALA A 70 -12.19 1.62 -16.06
CA ALA A 70 -13.26 1.94 -15.12
C ALA A 70 -12.91 1.60 -13.67
N ASP A 71 -12.25 0.47 -13.43
CA ASP A 71 -11.84 0.06 -12.08
C ASP A 71 -10.81 1.00 -11.48
N ALA A 72 -9.87 1.51 -12.29
CA ALA A 72 -8.89 2.49 -11.83
C ALA A 72 -9.59 3.79 -11.37
N LEU A 73 -10.56 4.28 -12.15
CA LEU A 73 -11.35 5.45 -11.79
C LEU A 73 -12.18 5.21 -10.53
N ARG A 74 -12.89 4.07 -10.44
CA ARG A 74 -13.69 3.70 -9.26
C ARG A 74 -12.84 3.62 -8.01
N PHE A 75 -11.71 2.90 -8.07
CA PHE A 75 -10.80 2.78 -6.95
C PHE A 75 -10.24 4.13 -6.51
N THR A 76 -9.89 5.00 -7.47
CA THR A 76 -9.45 6.37 -7.17
C THR A 76 -10.52 7.13 -6.38
N LEU A 77 -11.77 7.12 -6.85
CA LEU A 77 -12.84 7.84 -6.19
C LEU A 77 -13.11 7.28 -4.78
N THR A 78 -13.13 5.95 -4.63
CA THR A 78 -13.32 5.27 -3.35
C THR A 78 -12.20 5.59 -2.35
N ALA A 79 -10.93 5.49 -2.78
CA ALA A 79 -9.77 5.77 -1.93
C ALA A 79 -9.71 7.23 -1.45
N PHE A 80 -10.23 8.15 -2.27
CA PHE A 80 -10.26 9.57 -1.91
C PHE A 80 -11.60 10.04 -1.34
N ALA A 81 -12.59 9.17 -1.15
CA ALA A 81 -13.89 9.50 -0.57
C ALA A 81 -13.88 9.78 0.94
N ALA A 82 -12.74 10.22 1.50
CA ALA A 82 -12.61 10.55 2.91
C ALA A 82 -13.55 11.69 3.31
N GLN A 83 -14.27 11.52 4.43
CA GLN A 83 -15.24 12.50 4.90
C GLN A 83 -14.59 13.85 5.21
N GLY A 84 -15.29 14.94 4.87
CA GLY A 84 -14.93 16.30 5.25
C GLY A 84 -13.87 17.00 4.38
N ARG A 85 -13.32 16.36 3.33
CA ARG A 85 -12.39 16.98 2.39
C ARG A 85 -12.82 16.79 0.95
N ASP A 86 -12.78 17.88 0.17
CA ASP A 86 -13.01 17.83 -1.26
C ASP A 86 -12.00 16.91 -1.96
N VAL A 87 -12.48 16.12 -2.93
CA VAL A 87 -11.66 15.20 -3.71
C VAL A 87 -10.94 15.98 -4.79
N LYS A 88 -9.65 16.25 -4.60
CA LYS A 88 -8.79 16.81 -5.66
C LYS A 88 -8.48 15.71 -6.67
N MET A 89 -9.08 15.78 -7.84
CA MET A 89 -8.90 14.77 -8.88
C MET A 89 -7.79 15.19 -9.83
N SER A 90 -6.90 14.25 -10.16
CA SER A 90 -5.82 14.39 -11.15
C SER A 90 -5.72 13.13 -11.99
N GLU A 91 -5.32 13.25 -13.25
CA GLU A 91 -5.08 12.07 -14.09
C GLU A 91 -3.99 11.17 -13.49
N SER A 92 -2.96 11.77 -12.88
CA SER A 92 -1.87 11.05 -12.23
C SER A 92 -2.33 10.14 -11.07
N ARG A 93 -3.41 10.50 -10.37
CA ARG A 93 -4.00 9.65 -9.32
C ARG A 93 -4.66 8.43 -9.93
N VAL A 94 -5.40 8.61 -11.02
CA VAL A 94 -6.04 7.50 -11.74
C VAL A 94 -5.00 6.57 -12.36
N GLU A 95 -3.94 7.13 -12.94
CA GLU A 95 -2.80 6.38 -13.45
C GLU A 95 -2.16 5.49 -12.36
N GLY A 96 -2.01 6.02 -11.14
CA GLY A 96 -1.53 5.25 -9.99
C GLY A 96 -2.36 3.98 -9.73
N TYR A 97 -3.69 4.08 -9.78
CA TYR A 97 -4.56 2.92 -9.58
C TYR A 97 -4.71 2.03 -10.81
N ARG A 98 -4.48 2.55 -12.03
CA ARG A 98 -4.27 1.69 -13.20
C ARG A 98 -3.05 0.78 -13.04
N ASN A 99 -1.98 1.28 -12.41
CA ASN A 99 -0.81 0.46 -12.06
C ASN A 99 -1.15 -0.58 -11.00
N PHE A 100 -2.05 -0.27 -10.06
CA PHE A 100 -2.59 -1.27 -9.12
C PHE A 100 -3.38 -2.38 -9.84
N CYS A 101 -4.26 -2.04 -10.80
CA CYS A 101 -4.93 -3.04 -11.64
C CYS A 101 -3.91 -3.94 -12.36
N THR A 102 -2.83 -3.35 -12.90
CA THR A 102 -1.75 -4.10 -13.56
C THR A 102 -1.03 -5.03 -12.59
N LYS A 103 -0.80 -4.59 -11.35
CA LYS A 103 -0.17 -5.40 -10.29
C LYS A 103 -1.06 -6.60 -9.93
N LEU A 104 -2.38 -6.41 -9.79
CA LEU A 104 -3.33 -7.50 -9.53
C LEU A 104 -3.36 -8.52 -10.69
N TRP A 105 -3.37 -8.03 -11.93
CA TRP A 105 -3.29 -8.89 -13.11
C TRP A 105 -2.01 -9.74 -13.12
N ASN A 106 -0.86 -9.13 -12.81
CA ASN A 106 0.42 -9.84 -12.73
C ASN A 106 0.44 -10.87 -11.59
N ALA A 107 -0.20 -10.58 -10.47
CA ALA A 107 -0.35 -11.53 -9.36
C ALA A 107 -1.17 -12.75 -9.79
N ALA A 108 -2.31 -12.54 -10.45
CA ALA A 108 -3.13 -13.62 -11.00
C ALA A 108 -2.37 -14.45 -12.05
N ARG A 109 -1.62 -13.81 -12.95
CA ARG A 109 -0.77 -14.52 -13.93
C ARG A 109 0.33 -15.34 -13.26
N PHE A 110 0.91 -14.83 -12.17
CA PHE A 110 1.88 -15.60 -11.38
C PHE A 110 1.23 -16.84 -10.74
N THR A 111 0.04 -16.69 -10.15
CA THR A 111 -0.77 -17.78 -9.60
C THR A 111 -1.05 -18.85 -10.66
N GLU A 112 -1.50 -18.44 -11.85
CA GLU A 112 -1.75 -19.32 -13.01
C GLU A 112 -0.48 -20.08 -13.43
N MET A 113 0.63 -19.37 -13.64
CA MET A 113 1.91 -19.95 -14.06
C MET A 113 2.48 -20.96 -13.07
N ASN A 114 2.15 -20.83 -11.79
CA ASN A 114 2.59 -21.75 -10.74
C ASN A 114 1.57 -22.86 -10.46
N GLU A 115 0.53 -23.01 -11.30
CA GLU A 115 -0.52 -24.03 -11.19
C GLU A 115 -1.30 -23.96 -9.87
N CYS A 116 -1.43 -22.77 -9.32
CA CYS A 116 -2.28 -22.53 -8.15
C CYS A 116 -3.74 -22.56 -8.63
N LYS A 117 -4.54 -23.49 -8.11
CA LYS A 117 -5.94 -23.69 -8.50
C LYS A 117 -6.81 -23.75 -7.27
N LEU A 118 -8.06 -23.32 -7.42
CA LEU A 118 -9.05 -23.48 -6.36
C LEU A 118 -9.33 -24.95 -6.12
N ASP A 119 -9.41 -25.29 -4.85
CA ASP A 119 -9.78 -26.60 -4.34
C ASP A 119 -10.93 -26.40 -3.37
N ALA A 120 -12.08 -26.98 -3.68
CA ALA A 120 -13.29 -26.83 -2.88
C ALA A 120 -13.18 -27.49 -1.50
N ASP A 121 -12.27 -28.46 -1.35
CA ASP A 121 -12.02 -29.18 -0.10
C ASP A 121 -10.86 -28.59 0.72
N PHE A 122 -10.24 -27.49 0.25
CA PHE A 122 -9.13 -26.85 0.94
C PHE A 122 -9.61 -26.14 2.22
N ASP A 123 -9.06 -26.58 3.36
CA ASP A 123 -9.22 -25.90 4.64
C ASP A 123 -8.00 -25.00 4.93
N PRO A 124 -8.12 -23.66 4.88
CA PRO A 124 -7.01 -22.75 5.16
C PRO A 124 -6.48 -22.86 6.61
N LYS A 125 -7.26 -23.41 7.55
CA LYS A 125 -6.79 -23.66 8.94
C LYS A 125 -5.94 -24.91 9.07
N SER A 126 -5.93 -25.77 8.05
CA SER A 126 -5.14 -27.00 8.04
C SER A 126 -3.68 -26.78 7.60
N CYS A 127 -3.32 -25.56 7.17
CA CYS A 127 -1.98 -25.20 6.74
C CYS A 127 -0.92 -25.51 7.80
N THR A 128 0.18 -26.11 7.37
CA THR A 128 1.30 -26.50 8.23
C THR A 128 2.52 -25.59 8.04
N GLN A 129 2.72 -25.04 6.84
CA GLN A 129 3.82 -24.13 6.56
C GLN A 129 3.59 -22.78 7.23
N THR A 130 4.61 -22.25 7.92
CA THR A 130 4.54 -20.94 8.58
C THR A 130 4.12 -19.82 7.63
N LEU A 131 4.62 -19.84 6.39
CA LEU A 131 4.24 -18.88 5.34
C LEU A 131 2.73 -18.92 5.04
N ASN A 132 2.17 -20.13 4.90
CA ASN A 132 0.77 -20.31 4.52
C ASN A 132 -0.17 -19.90 5.67
N LYS A 133 0.17 -20.28 6.90
CA LYS A 133 -0.52 -19.82 8.11
C LYS A 133 -0.51 -18.29 8.23
N TRP A 134 0.65 -17.67 7.97
CA TRP A 134 0.81 -16.22 8.02
C TRP A 134 -0.11 -15.51 7.02
N ILE A 135 -0.11 -15.92 5.74
CA ILE A 135 -0.93 -15.23 4.74
C ILE A 135 -2.43 -15.48 4.93
N VAL A 136 -2.83 -16.65 5.46
CA VAL A 136 -4.22 -16.91 5.87
C VAL A 136 -4.63 -15.92 6.97
N GLY A 137 -3.79 -15.73 7.99
CA GLY A 137 -4.00 -14.73 9.04
C GLY A 137 -4.11 -13.30 8.48
N LYS A 138 -3.19 -12.88 7.59
CA LYS A 138 -3.26 -11.56 6.94
C LYS A 138 -4.51 -11.38 6.08
N THR A 139 -5.02 -12.45 5.47
CA THR A 139 -6.27 -12.42 4.71
C THR A 139 -7.47 -12.20 5.64
N ALA A 140 -7.50 -12.88 6.78
CA ALA A 140 -8.54 -12.69 7.80
C ALA A 140 -8.51 -11.28 8.40
N GLU A 141 -7.33 -10.77 8.79
CA GLU A 141 -7.15 -9.38 9.25
C GLU A 141 -7.72 -8.38 8.23
N ALA A 142 -7.37 -8.54 6.95
CA ALA A 142 -7.86 -7.67 5.87
C ALA A 142 -9.38 -7.77 5.68
N ALA A 143 -9.96 -8.97 5.76
CA ALA A 143 -11.40 -9.18 5.63
C ALA A 143 -12.19 -8.55 6.78
N ILE A 144 -11.72 -8.72 8.02
CA ILE A 144 -12.33 -8.13 9.21
C ILE A 144 -12.29 -6.59 9.14
N ASP A 145 -11.14 -6.03 8.79
CA ASP A 145 -10.98 -4.58 8.70
C ASP A 145 -11.76 -3.99 7.51
N ALA A 146 -11.82 -4.71 6.38
CA ALA A 146 -12.63 -4.34 5.22
C ALA A 146 -14.13 -4.35 5.55
N ALA A 147 -14.63 -5.40 6.20
CA ALA A 147 -16.02 -5.48 6.65
C ALA A 147 -16.37 -4.33 7.60
N ARG A 148 -15.53 -4.08 8.60
CA ARG A 148 -15.71 -2.96 9.55
C ARG A 148 -15.73 -1.60 8.85
N ALA A 149 -14.87 -1.39 7.85
CA ALA A 149 -14.84 -0.17 7.07
C ALA A 149 -16.11 -0.02 6.20
N LEU A 150 -16.57 -1.11 5.58
CA LEU A 150 -17.77 -1.12 4.75
C LEU A 150 -19.04 -0.84 5.58
N GLU A 151 -19.23 -1.54 6.71
CA GLU A 151 -20.33 -1.30 7.65
C GLU A 151 -20.32 0.12 8.22
N GLY A 152 -19.13 0.67 8.44
CA GLY A 152 -18.93 2.03 8.92
C GLY A 152 -19.05 3.13 7.85
N TYR A 153 -19.37 2.78 6.60
CA TYR A 153 -19.34 3.70 5.44
C TYR A 153 -17.98 4.41 5.24
N ARG A 154 -16.89 3.81 5.71
CA ARG A 154 -15.52 4.33 5.58
C ARG A 154 -14.86 3.75 4.33
N PHE A 155 -15.39 4.11 3.16
CA PHE A 155 -14.95 3.56 1.88
C PHE A 155 -13.47 3.84 1.56
N ASN A 156 -12.93 4.97 2.02
CA ASN A 156 -11.50 5.27 1.89
C ASN A 156 -10.62 4.32 2.72
N ASP A 157 -11.10 3.91 3.90
CA ASP A 157 -10.40 2.95 4.75
C ASP A 157 -10.46 1.56 4.10
N LEU A 158 -11.64 1.16 3.59
CA LEU A 158 -11.81 -0.08 2.82
C LEU A 158 -10.79 -0.16 1.67
N ALA A 159 -10.74 0.86 0.81
CA ALA A 159 -9.79 0.89 -0.31
C ALA A 159 -8.34 0.86 0.17
N SER A 160 -8.02 1.55 1.26
CA SER A 160 -6.66 1.56 1.83
C SER A 160 -6.26 0.18 2.37
N THR A 161 -7.13 -0.46 3.15
CA THR A 161 -6.92 -1.81 3.69
C THR A 161 -6.68 -2.81 2.56
N LEU A 162 -7.54 -2.83 1.55
CA LEU A 162 -7.42 -3.78 0.43
C LEU A 162 -6.20 -3.51 -0.45
N TYR A 163 -5.83 -2.24 -0.66
CA TYR A 163 -4.59 -1.89 -1.35
C TYR A 163 -3.36 -2.40 -0.60
N GLN A 164 -3.29 -2.16 0.72
CA GLN A 164 -2.15 -2.58 1.55
C GLN A 164 -2.04 -4.09 1.64
N PHE A 165 -3.17 -4.80 1.77
CA PHE A 165 -3.17 -6.25 1.76
C PHE A 165 -2.73 -6.83 0.41
N ALA A 166 -3.36 -6.37 -0.69
CA ALA A 166 -3.05 -6.86 -2.03
C ALA A 166 -1.60 -6.58 -2.42
N TRP A 167 -1.13 -5.35 -2.23
CA TRP A 167 0.19 -4.94 -2.65
C TRP A 167 1.26 -5.37 -1.65
N GLY A 168 1.09 -4.98 -0.39
CA GLY A 168 2.07 -5.16 0.67
C GLY A 168 2.18 -6.61 1.10
N SER A 169 1.09 -7.21 1.59
CA SER A 169 1.15 -8.57 2.16
C SER A 169 1.19 -9.66 1.09
N PHE A 170 0.28 -9.60 0.11
CA PHE A 170 0.16 -10.65 -0.90
C PHE A 170 1.26 -10.55 -1.95
N CYS A 171 1.34 -9.44 -2.70
CA CYS A 171 2.27 -9.37 -3.83
C CYS A 171 3.73 -9.21 -3.42
N ASP A 172 4.05 -8.30 -2.50
CA ASP A 172 5.44 -7.96 -2.19
C ASP A 172 6.11 -8.98 -1.25
N TRP A 173 5.32 -9.73 -0.47
CA TRP A 173 5.83 -10.72 0.48
C TRP A 173 5.40 -12.14 0.16
N HIS A 174 4.10 -12.47 0.23
CA HIS A 174 3.65 -13.86 0.05
C HIS A 174 4.13 -14.47 -1.26
N LEU A 175 3.89 -13.81 -2.40
CA LEU A 175 4.31 -14.33 -3.71
C LEU A 175 5.83 -14.46 -3.83
N GLU A 176 6.61 -13.55 -3.21
CA GLU A 176 8.07 -13.62 -3.20
C GLU A 176 8.59 -14.75 -2.31
N PHE A 177 7.99 -14.95 -1.14
CA PHE A 177 8.32 -16.03 -0.22
C PHE A 177 7.86 -17.41 -0.73
N ALA A 178 6.83 -17.47 -1.56
CA ALA A 178 6.34 -18.70 -2.17
C ALA A 178 7.23 -19.20 -3.32
N LYS A 179 8.01 -18.33 -3.98
CA LYS A 179 8.87 -18.71 -5.13
C LYS A 179 9.83 -19.86 -4.80
N PRO A 180 10.61 -19.84 -3.72
CA PRO A 180 11.49 -20.97 -3.39
C PRO A 180 10.72 -22.25 -3.07
N VAL A 181 9.52 -22.15 -2.49
CA VAL A 181 8.67 -23.31 -2.24
C VAL A 181 8.26 -23.97 -3.55
N PHE A 182 7.80 -23.17 -4.53
CA PHE A 182 7.45 -23.68 -5.86
C PHE A 182 8.64 -24.27 -6.63
N GLN A 183 9.85 -23.75 -6.40
CA GLN A 183 11.08 -24.22 -7.02
C GLN A 183 11.77 -25.40 -6.28
N GLY A 184 11.38 -25.68 -5.04
CA GLY A 184 11.99 -26.72 -4.19
C GLY A 184 11.61 -28.15 -4.59
N ASP A 185 11.91 -29.14 -3.75
CA ASP A 185 11.60 -30.55 -4.03
C ASP A 185 10.49 -31.13 -3.15
N ASP A 186 10.02 -30.40 -2.13
CA ASP A 186 8.94 -30.83 -1.24
C ASP A 186 7.57 -30.70 -1.93
N ALA A 187 7.05 -31.83 -2.40
CA ALA A 187 5.76 -31.89 -3.07
C ALA A 187 4.57 -31.51 -2.17
N ALA A 188 4.64 -31.80 -0.86
CA ALA A 188 3.57 -31.48 0.08
C ALA A 188 3.53 -29.97 0.34
N ALA A 189 4.68 -29.36 0.61
CA ALA A 189 4.77 -27.91 0.79
C ALA A 189 4.34 -27.13 -0.46
N LYS A 190 4.68 -27.63 -1.67
CA LYS A 190 4.20 -27.06 -2.93
C LYS A 190 2.69 -27.12 -3.06
N ALA A 191 2.09 -28.29 -2.81
CA ALA A 191 0.65 -28.48 -2.93
C ALA A 191 -0.11 -27.55 -1.97
N GLU A 192 0.31 -27.52 -0.69
CA GLU A 192 -0.27 -26.64 0.32
C GLU A 192 -0.15 -25.16 -0.07
N THR A 193 1.03 -24.72 -0.54
CA THR A 193 1.27 -23.32 -0.92
C THR A 193 0.50 -22.93 -2.17
N ARG A 194 0.31 -23.84 -3.12
CA ARG A 194 -0.52 -23.62 -4.32
C ARG A 194 -1.99 -23.42 -3.96
N ALA A 195 -2.54 -24.31 -3.13
CA ALA A 195 -3.92 -24.22 -2.67
C ALA A 195 -4.14 -22.94 -1.85
N THR A 196 -3.23 -22.64 -0.92
CA THR A 196 -3.27 -21.41 -0.12
C THR A 196 -3.21 -20.16 -1.00
N THR A 197 -2.29 -20.11 -1.97
CA THR A 197 -2.15 -18.93 -2.85
C THR A 197 -3.39 -18.71 -3.72
N ALA A 198 -4.01 -19.77 -4.22
CA ALA A 198 -5.26 -19.68 -4.97
C ALA A 198 -6.41 -19.18 -4.09
N TRP A 199 -6.55 -19.74 -2.89
CA TRP A 199 -7.55 -19.33 -1.91
C TRP A 199 -7.39 -17.85 -1.52
N VAL A 200 -6.16 -17.40 -1.21
CA VAL A 200 -5.90 -15.99 -0.86
C VAL A 200 -6.26 -15.05 -2.00
N LEU A 201 -5.91 -15.40 -3.24
CA LEU A 201 -6.28 -14.59 -4.40
C LEU A 201 -7.80 -14.51 -4.55
N ASP A 202 -8.51 -15.63 -4.41
CA ASP A 202 -9.97 -15.66 -4.48
C ASP A 202 -10.63 -14.77 -3.42
N GLN A 203 -10.20 -14.88 -2.16
CA GLN A 203 -10.71 -14.01 -1.09
C GLN A 203 -10.41 -12.52 -1.37
N LEU A 204 -9.22 -12.21 -1.90
CA LEU A 204 -8.87 -10.85 -2.29
C LEU A 204 -9.79 -10.31 -3.41
N LEU A 205 -10.12 -11.14 -4.40
CA LEU A 205 -11.02 -10.75 -5.50
C LEU A 205 -12.43 -10.46 -4.98
N HIS A 206 -12.97 -11.30 -4.09
CA HIS A 206 -14.27 -11.06 -3.44
C HIS A 206 -14.29 -9.71 -2.71
N MET A 207 -13.26 -9.42 -1.92
CA MET A 207 -13.19 -8.16 -1.16
C MET A 207 -13.04 -6.93 -2.07
N LEU A 208 -12.29 -7.04 -3.18
CA LEU A 208 -12.08 -5.94 -4.13
C LEU A 208 -13.29 -5.67 -5.04
N HIS A 209 -14.14 -6.68 -5.28
CA HIS A 209 -15.20 -6.63 -6.28
C HIS A 209 -16.17 -5.44 -6.15
N PRO A 210 -16.62 -5.00 -4.95
CA PRO A 210 -17.46 -3.81 -4.82
C PRO A 210 -16.81 -2.53 -5.40
N ILE A 211 -15.48 -2.46 -5.40
CA ILE A 211 -14.72 -1.31 -5.88
C ILE A 211 -14.30 -1.50 -7.35
N MET A 212 -13.80 -2.69 -7.71
CA MET A 212 -13.15 -2.99 -8.99
C MET A 212 -13.84 -4.16 -9.73
N PRO A 213 -15.12 -4.06 -10.07
CA PRO A 213 -15.91 -5.22 -10.48
C PRO A 213 -15.47 -5.85 -11.81
N PHE A 214 -14.89 -5.09 -12.75
CA PHE A 214 -14.63 -5.65 -14.08
C PHE A 214 -13.41 -6.58 -14.08
N ILE A 215 -12.28 -6.10 -13.54
CA ILE A 215 -11.06 -6.90 -13.44
C ILE A 215 -11.22 -8.05 -12.44
N THR A 216 -11.94 -7.88 -11.33
CA THR A 216 -12.08 -8.97 -10.37
C THR A 216 -12.97 -10.08 -10.89
N GLU A 217 -14.01 -9.77 -11.67
CA GLU A 217 -14.86 -10.77 -12.34
C GLU A 217 -14.04 -11.61 -13.32
N GLU A 218 -13.30 -10.95 -14.21
CA GLU A 218 -12.42 -11.60 -15.20
C GLU A 218 -11.40 -12.52 -14.51
N LEU A 219 -10.75 -12.03 -13.45
CA LEU A 219 -9.74 -12.81 -12.73
C LEU A 219 -10.36 -13.96 -11.93
N ALA A 220 -11.58 -13.81 -11.41
CA ALA A 220 -12.27 -14.88 -10.69
C ALA A 220 -12.68 -16.01 -11.65
N GLN A 221 -13.21 -15.68 -12.82
CA GLN A 221 -13.53 -16.66 -13.88
C GLN A 221 -12.27 -17.40 -14.35
N ALA A 222 -11.16 -16.68 -14.54
CA ALA A 222 -9.89 -17.29 -14.90
C ALA A 222 -9.34 -18.22 -13.80
N LEU A 223 -9.47 -17.83 -12.53
CA LEU A 223 -8.99 -18.60 -11.38
C LEU A 223 -9.83 -19.86 -11.13
N SER A 224 -11.15 -19.79 -11.29
CA SER A 224 -12.04 -20.94 -11.19
C SER A 224 -11.96 -21.88 -12.40
N GLY A 225 -11.56 -21.35 -13.56
CA GLY A 225 -11.61 -22.06 -14.83
C GLY A 225 -13.03 -22.24 -15.36
N ASP A 226 -14.00 -21.47 -14.86
CA ASP A 226 -15.41 -21.53 -15.23
C ASP A 226 -15.93 -20.13 -15.57
N GLU A 227 -16.19 -19.88 -16.86
CA GLU A 227 -16.75 -18.62 -17.38
C GLU A 227 -18.15 -18.31 -16.83
N THR A 228 -18.84 -19.28 -16.22
CA THR A 228 -20.13 -19.06 -15.55
C THR A 228 -20.00 -18.57 -14.11
N THR A 229 -18.78 -18.48 -13.58
CA THR A 229 -18.50 -17.90 -12.27
C THR A 229 -18.99 -16.45 -12.25
N SER A 230 -19.80 -16.12 -11.24
CA SER A 230 -20.42 -14.83 -11.04
C SER A 230 -20.02 -14.28 -9.67
N LEU A 231 -18.92 -13.53 -9.62
CA LEU A 231 -18.38 -12.98 -8.39
C LEU A 231 -19.34 -11.95 -7.77
N ILE A 232 -20.11 -11.25 -8.61
CA ILE A 232 -21.14 -10.31 -8.16
C ILE A 232 -22.27 -10.97 -7.34
N GLU A 233 -22.50 -12.28 -7.52
CA GLU A 233 -23.49 -13.05 -6.78
C GLU A 233 -22.89 -13.80 -5.58
N ALA A 234 -21.56 -13.79 -5.44
CA ALA A 234 -20.86 -14.53 -4.40
C ALA A 234 -21.02 -13.88 -3.02
N PRO A 235 -21.03 -14.68 -1.93
CA PRO A 235 -21.08 -14.15 -0.58
C PRO A 235 -19.80 -13.39 -0.24
N TRP A 236 -19.92 -12.42 0.68
CA TRP A 236 -18.76 -11.78 1.28
C TRP A 236 -17.95 -12.81 2.10
N PRO A 237 -16.60 -12.72 2.14
CA PRO A 237 -15.78 -13.60 2.97
C PRO A 237 -16.18 -13.60 4.45
N ASP A 238 -16.44 -14.79 5.00
CA ASP A 238 -16.76 -15.00 6.42
C ASP A 238 -15.51 -15.50 7.17
N LEU A 239 -14.64 -14.55 7.54
CA LEU A 239 -13.37 -14.80 8.22
C LEU A 239 -13.35 -14.07 9.57
N ASP A 240 -12.86 -14.75 10.60
CA ASP A 240 -12.74 -14.24 11.97
C ASP A 240 -11.31 -14.44 12.52
N ASP A 241 -11.08 -14.02 13.76
CA ASP A 241 -9.76 -14.10 14.41
C ASP A 241 -9.24 -15.55 14.55
N SER A 242 -10.09 -16.58 14.41
CA SER A 242 -9.65 -17.98 14.52
C SER A 242 -8.80 -18.46 13.34
N TYR A 243 -8.69 -17.66 12.27
CA TYR A 243 -7.77 -17.90 11.15
C TYR A 243 -6.37 -17.32 11.39
N ILE A 244 -6.17 -16.57 12.47
CA ILE A 244 -4.90 -15.92 12.78
C ILE A 244 -4.04 -16.83 13.66
N ASP A 245 -2.98 -17.38 13.08
CA ASP A 245 -1.93 -18.08 13.83
C ASP A 245 -0.91 -17.05 14.33
N ASN A 246 -0.96 -16.74 15.63
CA ASN A 246 -0.12 -15.70 16.25
C ASN A 246 1.38 -16.01 16.16
N ASP A 247 1.78 -17.29 16.23
CA ASP A 247 3.18 -17.67 16.17
C ASP A 247 3.72 -17.44 14.76
N ALA A 248 2.96 -17.85 13.73
CA ALA A 248 3.28 -17.57 12.35
C ALA A 248 3.27 -16.06 12.04
N ALA A 249 2.32 -15.31 12.61
CA ALA A 249 2.23 -13.86 12.49
C ALA A 249 3.51 -13.18 13.01
N VAL A 250 3.90 -13.46 14.26
CA VAL A 250 5.08 -12.85 14.90
C VAL A 250 6.36 -13.23 14.15
N GLU A 251 6.49 -14.48 13.73
CA GLU A 251 7.67 -14.97 13.01
C GLU A 251 7.84 -14.33 11.64
N MET A 252 6.82 -14.39 10.78
CA MET A 252 6.92 -13.88 9.42
C MET A 252 6.91 -12.36 9.37
N ASP A 253 6.17 -11.68 10.25
CA ASP A 253 6.23 -10.22 10.35
C ASP A 253 7.62 -9.75 10.80
N TRP A 254 8.34 -10.53 11.62
CA TRP A 254 9.74 -10.24 11.96
C TRP A 254 10.65 -10.32 10.73
N VAL A 255 10.50 -11.36 9.90
CA VAL A 255 11.26 -11.50 8.63
C VAL A 255 10.99 -10.32 7.69
N VAL A 256 9.72 -9.93 7.54
CA VAL A 256 9.30 -8.76 6.74
C VAL A 256 9.94 -7.48 7.26
N ARG A 257 9.89 -7.24 8.58
CA ARG A 257 10.50 -6.06 9.22
C ARG A 257 12.01 -6.02 8.99
N LEU A 258 12.71 -7.13 9.21
CA LEU A 258 14.17 -7.23 9.03
C LEU A 258 14.57 -6.88 7.60
N ILE A 259 13.95 -7.51 6.61
CA ILE A 259 14.25 -7.26 5.19
C ILE A 259 13.95 -5.80 4.82
N SER A 260 12.84 -5.26 5.32
CA SER A 260 12.45 -3.87 5.06
C SER A 260 13.45 -2.87 5.65
N GLN A 261 13.85 -3.06 6.90
CA GLN A 261 14.85 -2.21 7.56
C GLN A 261 16.20 -2.28 6.86
N ILE A 262 16.67 -3.47 6.48
CA ILE A 262 17.91 -3.62 5.71
C ILE A 262 17.82 -2.88 4.37
N ARG A 263 16.71 -3.00 3.64
CA ARG A 263 16.50 -2.28 2.36
C ARG A 263 16.49 -0.76 2.57
N THR A 264 15.86 -0.28 3.64
CA THR A 264 15.85 1.14 4.01
C THR A 264 17.25 1.63 4.30
N VAL A 265 17.99 0.97 5.19
CA VAL A 265 19.38 1.33 5.52
C VAL A 265 20.25 1.35 4.27
N ARG A 266 20.15 0.34 3.40
CA ARG A 266 20.89 0.32 2.14
C ARG A 266 20.55 1.50 1.22
N SER A 267 19.27 1.85 1.12
CA SER A 267 18.83 2.99 0.31
C SER A 267 19.33 4.31 0.89
N GLU A 268 19.27 4.49 2.21
CA GLU A 268 19.75 5.68 2.90
C GLU A 268 21.27 5.85 2.75
N MET A 269 22.00 4.73 2.81
CA MET A 269 23.45 4.69 2.63
C MET A 269 23.88 4.64 1.15
N ASN A 270 22.94 4.82 0.21
CA ASN A 270 23.16 4.78 -1.24
C ASN A 270 23.96 3.55 -1.72
N VAL A 271 23.75 2.40 -1.07
CA VAL A 271 24.36 1.13 -1.45
C VAL A 271 23.76 0.72 -2.79
N ASN A 272 24.61 0.34 -3.75
CA ASN A 272 24.16 -0.16 -5.05
C ASN A 272 23.08 -1.26 -4.86
N PRO A 273 21.90 -1.15 -5.49
CA PRO A 273 20.81 -2.12 -5.33
C PRO A 273 21.21 -3.57 -5.68
N GLY A 274 22.18 -3.75 -6.57
CA GLY A 274 22.69 -5.06 -6.98
C GLY A 274 23.83 -5.60 -6.12
N ALA A 275 24.43 -4.80 -5.24
CA ALA A 275 25.54 -5.24 -4.39
C ALA A 275 25.04 -6.30 -3.39
N LYS A 276 25.86 -7.32 -3.13
CA LYS A 276 25.64 -8.25 -2.03
C LYS A 276 26.56 -7.90 -0.88
N ILE A 277 25.99 -7.78 0.31
CA ILE A 277 26.70 -7.39 1.53
C ILE A 277 26.45 -8.45 2.60
N PRO A 278 27.41 -8.81 3.44
CA PRO A 278 27.11 -9.66 4.59
C PRO A 278 26.27 -8.88 5.61
N MET A 279 25.48 -9.58 6.39
CA MET A 279 24.77 -9.06 7.55
C MET A 279 25.10 -9.92 8.75
N SER A 280 25.23 -9.29 9.91
CA SER A 280 25.35 -10.02 11.17
C SER A 280 24.30 -9.57 12.17
N LEU A 281 23.81 -10.49 12.99
CA LEU A 281 22.81 -10.21 14.02
C LEU A 281 23.42 -10.38 15.41
N LYS A 282 23.43 -9.31 16.19
CA LYS A 282 23.99 -9.25 17.55
C LYS A 282 22.88 -9.21 18.59
N ASP A 283 23.16 -9.75 19.77
CA ASP A 283 22.28 -9.74 20.95
C ASP A 283 20.90 -10.41 20.70
N ALA A 284 20.84 -11.34 19.73
CA ALA A 284 19.65 -12.13 19.47
C ALA A 284 19.45 -13.21 20.55
N ASP A 285 18.21 -13.39 21.01
CA ASP A 285 17.82 -14.54 21.82
C ASP A 285 17.71 -15.82 20.96
N ASP A 286 17.51 -16.97 21.61
CA ASP A 286 17.42 -18.27 20.93
C ASP A 286 16.27 -18.32 19.90
N THR A 287 15.17 -17.61 20.18
CA THR A 287 14.00 -17.52 19.29
C THR A 287 14.38 -16.81 18.00
N VAL A 288 14.96 -15.61 18.10
CA VAL A 288 15.36 -14.80 16.96
C VAL A 288 16.51 -15.47 16.19
N ALA A 289 17.46 -16.08 16.87
CA ALA A 289 18.51 -16.87 16.24
C ALA A 289 17.95 -18.02 15.39
N THR A 290 16.95 -18.74 15.91
CA THR A 290 16.27 -19.82 15.17
C THR A 290 15.53 -19.27 13.96
N ARG A 291 14.82 -18.14 14.09
CA ARG A 291 14.14 -17.48 12.96
C ARG A 291 15.10 -17.07 11.86
N LEU A 292 16.24 -16.49 12.22
CA LEU A 292 17.27 -16.08 11.26
C LEU A 292 17.76 -17.29 10.47
N GLU A 293 18.08 -18.40 11.14
CA GLU A 293 18.58 -19.60 10.49
C GLU A 293 17.51 -20.25 9.60
N THR A 294 16.27 -20.41 10.09
CA THR A 294 15.15 -20.97 9.32
C THR A 294 14.89 -20.18 8.03
N HIS A 295 14.93 -18.84 8.08
CA HIS A 295 14.58 -17.97 6.95
C HIS A 295 15.79 -17.36 6.23
N LYS A 296 17.00 -17.82 6.54
CA LYS A 296 18.27 -17.25 6.04
C LYS A 296 18.30 -17.09 4.52
N GLY A 297 17.88 -18.12 3.79
CA GLY A 297 17.86 -18.11 2.33
C GLY A 297 16.93 -17.03 1.75
N LEU A 298 15.75 -16.85 2.35
CA LEU A 298 14.78 -15.82 1.96
C LEU A 298 15.30 -14.42 2.28
N ILE A 299 15.81 -14.22 3.49
CA ILE A 299 16.37 -12.95 3.95
C ILE A 299 17.53 -12.54 3.03
N CYS A 300 18.48 -13.43 2.77
CA CYS A 300 19.61 -13.14 1.89
C CYS A 300 19.16 -12.79 0.46
N THR A 301 18.17 -13.52 -0.08
CA THR A 301 17.70 -13.27 -1.44
C THR A 301 17.02 -11.92 -1.56
N LEU A 302 16.08 -11.63 -0.66
CA LEU A 302 15.21 -10.45 -0.74
C LEU A 302 15.87 -9.19 -0.21
N ALA A 303 16.75 -9.28 0.77
CA ALA A 303 17.56 -8.16 1.25
C ALA A 303 18.88 -7.99 0.46
N ARG A 304 19.12 -8.85 -0.55
CA ARG A 304 20.32 -8.86 -1.40
C ARG A 304 21.60 -8.99 -0.57
N LEU A 305 21.65 -9.96 0.33
CA LEU A 305 22.81 -10.23 1.18
C LEU A 305 23.67 -11.35 0.61
N GLU A 306 24.94 -11.34 1.00
CA GLU A 306 25.86 -12.45 0.79
C GLU A 306 25.64 -13.54 1.84
N SER A 307 25.54 -13.13 3.11
CA SER A 307 25.23 -13.99 4.25
C SER A 307 24.43 -13.22 5.31
N ALA A 308 23.85 -13.98 6.24
CA ALA A 308 23.12 -13.46 7.39
C ALA A 308 23.40 -14.40 8.57
N ASP A 309 24.31 -13.98 9.46
CA ASP A 309 24.88 -14.85 10.50
C ASP A 309 24.78 -14.19 11.88
N LEU A 310 24.86 -14.97 12.96
CA LEU A 310 24.97 -14.40 14.31
C LEU A 310 26.35 -13.76 14.49
N LEU A 311 26.39 -12.62 15.18
CA LEU A 311 27.63 -11.93 15.50
C LEU A 311 28.13 -12.36 16.89
N ASP A 312 29.22 -13.10 16.91
CA ASP A 312 29.99 -13.35 18.13
C ASP A 312 31.04 -12.25 18.33
N GLY A 313 30.87 -11.44 19.39
CA GLY A 313 31.85 -10.43 19.81
C GLY A 313 31.52 -8.99 19.38
N ASP A 314 32.56 -8.21 19.11
CA ASP A 314 32.45 -6.78 18.85
C ASP A 314 31.99 -6.46 17.43
N VAL A 315 31.25 -5.36 17.29
CA VAL A 315 30.79 -4.85 15.99
C VAL A 315 31.99 -4.40 15.14
N PRO A 316 32.10 -4.83 13.87
CA PRO A 316 33.16 -4.37 12.97
C PRO A 316 33.17 -2.85 12.82
N LYS A 317 34.36 -2.26 12.72
CA LYS A 317 34.51 -0.81 12.45
C LYS A 317 33.93 -0.47 11.07
N GLY A 318 33.24 0.68 10.99
CA GLY A 318 32.60 1.13 9.75
C GLY A 318 31.36 0.33 9.36
N ALA A 319 30.70 -0.31 10.33
CA ALA A 319 29.40 -0.96 10.15
C ALA A 319 28.25 -0.04 10.58
N VAL A 320 27.16 -0.06 9.80
CA VAL A 320 25.88 0.51 10.22
C VAL A 320 25.17 -0.50 11.11
N GLN A 321 24.56 0.01 12.19
CA GLN A 321 23.77 -0.79 13.12
C GLN A 321 22.37 -0.21 13.18
N ASP A 322 21.38 -1.08 13.25
CA ASP A 322 20.01 -0.68 13.55
C ASP A 322 19.32 -1.78 14.37
N VAL A 323 18.34 -1.38 15.18
CA VAL A 323 17.70 -2.25 16.16
C VAL A 323 16.47 -2.90 15.54
N ILE A 324 16.35 -4.21 15.74
CA ILE A 324 15.16 -4.99 15.42
C ILE A 324 14.68 -5.75 16.65
N ASP A 325 13.59 -5.26 17.22
CA ASP A 325 13.04 -5.72 18.50
C ASP A 325 14.13 -5.69 19.60
N GLU A 326 14.59 -6.86 20.07
CA GLU A 326 15.61 -6.97 21.11
C GLU A 326 17.03 -7.24 20.55
N ALA A 327 17.15 -7.42 19.23
CA ALA A 327 18.42 -7.69 18.55
C ALA A 327 18.92 -6.47 17.75
N THR A 328 20.18 -6.47 17.37
CA THR A 328 20.78 -5.44 16.51
C THR A 328 21.33 -6.08 15.24
N PHE A 329 20.84 -5.67 14.08
CA PHE A 329 21.45 -6.10 12.83
C PHE A 329 22.58 -5.14 12.43
N VAL A 330 23.62 -5.70 11.83
CA VAL A 330 24.89 -5.05 11.55
C VAL A 330 25.21 -5.24 10.08
N LEU A 331 25.42 -4.12 9.37
CA LEU A 331 25.82 -4.11 7.97
C LEU A 331 27.23 -3.50 7.85
N PRO A 332 28.29 -4.31 7.65
CA PRO A 332 29.63 -3.80 7.37
C PRO A 332 29.65 -3.20 5.97
N LEU A 333 29.55 -1.87 5.90
CA LEU A 333 29.48 -1.12 4.65
C LEU A 333 30.85 -0.53 4.23
N ALA A 334 31.85 -0.62 5.10
CA ALA A 334 33.22 -0.21 4.82
C ALA A 334 33.76 -0.88 3.54
N GLY A 335 34.14 -0.07 2.55
CA GLY A 335 34.66 -0.54 1.26
C GLY A 335 33.59 -0.94 0.23
N ILE A 336 32.31 -0.95 0.61
CA ILE A 336 31.17 -1.18 -0.30
C ILE A 336 30.62 0.16 -0.81
N ILE A 337 30.69 1.18 0.03
CA ILE A 337 30.30 2.55 -0.29
C ILE A 337 31.56 3.41 -0.41
N ASP A 338 31.61 4.24 -1.43
CA ASP A 338 32.58 5.33 -1.51
C ASP A 338 32.08 6.49 -0.65
N VAL A 339 32.47 6.48 0.63
CA VAL A 339 32.04 7.45 1.64
C VAL A 339 32.41 8.87 1.22
N ASP A 340 33.59 9.07 0.65
CA ASP A 340 34.06 10.40 0.22
C ASP A 340 33.24 10.92 -0.97
N SER A 341 33.00 10.07 -1.97
CA SER A 341 32.18 10.42 -3.13
C SER A 341 30.72 10.68 -2.74
N GLU A 342 30.17 9.87 -1.84
CA GLU A 342 28.79 10.03 -1.37
C GLU A 342 28.63 11.27 -0.49
N ALA A 343 29.60 11.55 0.39
CA ALA A 343 29.63 12.78 1.18
C ALA A 343 29.68 14.01 0.26
N ALA A 344 30.52 13.98 -0.77
CA ALA A 344 30.60 15.05 -1.76
C ALA A 344 29.28 15.22 -2.55
N ARG A 345 28.58 14.11 -2.87
CA ARG A 345 27.27 14.13 -3.52
C ARG A 345 26.22 14.79 -2.63
N LEU A 346 26.13 14.38 -1.36
CA LEU A 346 25.19 14.93 -0.38
C LEU A 346 25.48 16.41 -0.10
N GLU A 347 26.75 16.80 0.05
CA GLU A 347 27.15 18.20 0.23
C GLU A 347 26.75 19.07 -0.97
N LYS A 348 26.89 18.55 -2.19
CA LYS A 348 26.43 19.24 -3.41
C LYS A 348 24.91 19.36 -3.47
N GLU A 349 24.18 18.35 -3.02
CA GLU A 349 22.72 18.36 -2.94
C GLU A 349 22.20 19.34 -1.88
N ILE A 350 22.84 19.38 -0.70
CA ILE A 350 22.62 20.37 0.35
C ILE A 350 22.79 21.78 -0.22
N ALA A 351 23.92 22.05 -0.88
CA ALA A 351 24.18 23.37 -1.47
C ALA A 351 23.13 23.76 -2.52
N ARG A 352 22.64 22.81 -3.33
CA ARG A 352 21.55 23.05 -4.29
C ARG A 352 20.24 23.40 -3.58
N LEU A 353 19.84 22.60 -2.59
CA LEU A 353 18.60 22.80 -1.84
C LEU A 353 18.61 24.13 -1.05
N GLU A 354 19.73 24.49 -0.44
CA GLU A 354 19.90 25.78 0.24
C GLU A 354 19.80 26.96 -0.74
N ALA A 355 20.34 26.82 -1.96
CA ALA A 355 20.20 27.82 -3.01
C ALA A 355 18.75 27.94 -3.50
N ASP A 356 18.03 26.83 -3.66
CA ASP A 356 16.61 26.82 -4.06
C ASP A 356 15.71 27.44 -2.98
N ILE A 357 15.91 27.08 -1.71
CA ILE A 357 15.22 27.71 -0.57
C ILE A 357 15.48 29.21 -0.56
N THR A 358 16.73 29.63 -0.70
CA THR A 358 17.10 31.05 -0.76
C THR A 358 16.42 31.78 -1.92
N LYS A 359 16.29 31.13 -3.09
CA LYS A 359 15.61 31.69 -4.27
C LYS A 359 14.12 31.86 -4.01
N HIS A 360 13.46 30.86 -3.42
CA HIS A 360 12.04 30.95 -3.09
C HIS A 360 11.78 31.97 -1.97
N ASP A 361 12.59 32.00 -0.92
CA ASP A 361 12.50 32.97 0.16
C ASP A 361 12.66 34.41 -0.36
N LYS A 362 13.62 34.68 -1.25
CA LYS A 362 13.77 35.99 -1.90
C LYS A 362 12.54 36.39 -2.71
N LYS A 363 11.91 35.44 -3.41
CA LYS A 363 10.72 35.67 -4.23
C LYS A 363 9.50 35.95 -3.34
N LEU A 364 9.34 35.21 -2.25
CA LEU A 364 8.27 35.36 -1.26
C LEU A 364 8.44 36.61 -0.38
N ALA A 365 9.67 37.08 -0.15
CA ALA A 365 9.95 38.33 0.56
C ALA A 365 9.67 39.59 -0.29
N ASN A 366 9.57 39.44 -1.62
CA ASN A 366 9.30 40.56 -2.52
C ASN A 366 7.81 40.94 -2.50
N LYS A 367 7.47 42.05 -1.83
CA LYS A 367 6.09 42.57 -1.76
C LYS A 367 5.44 42.77 -3.14
N LYS A 368 6.21 43.18 -4.16
CA LYS A 368 5.65 43.32 -5.52
C LYS A 368 5.18 41.98 -6.11
N PHE A 369 5.79 40.87 -5.71
CA PHE A 369 5.39 39.54 -6.13
C PHE A 369 4.20 39.04 -5.30
N THR A 370 4.28 39.10 -3.97
CA THR A 370 3.19 38.63 -3.10
C THR A 370 1.87 39.38 -3.32
N ASP A 371 1.95 40.68 -3.63
CA ASP A 371 0.76 41.52 -3.74
C ASP A 371 0.16 41.53 -5.16
N LYS A 372 0.96 41.18 -6.19
CA LYS A 372 0.51 41.22 -7.61
C LYS A 372 0.37 39.86 -8.27
N ALA A 373 1.07 38.83 -7.79
CA ALA A 373 0.94 37.50 -8.37
C ALA A 373 -0.40 36.88 -7.97
N PRO A 374 -0.99 36.01 -8.81
CA PRO A 374 -2.17 35.26 -8.43
C PRO A 374 -1.91 34.47 -7.14
N PRO A 375 -2.86 34.40 -6.20
CA PRO A 375 -2.67 33.69 -4.92
C PRO A 375 -2.16 32.25 -5.09
N ALA A 376 -2.64 31.54 -6.12
CA ALA A 376 -2.19 30.19 -6.44
C ALA A 376 -0.69 30.09 -6.79
N VAL A 377 -0.13 31.13 -7.43
CA VAL A 377 1.30 31.18 -7.78
C VAL A 377 2.14 31.44 -6.54
N VAL A 378 1.67 32.30 -5.63
CA VAL A 378 2.34 32.55 -4.34
C VAL A 378 2.35 31.28 -3.49
N GLU A 379 1.22 30.57 -3.43
CA GLU A 379 1.10 29.33 -2.68
C GLU A 379 2.00 28.23 -3.23
N THR A 380 2.08 28.10 -4.57
CA THR A 380 2.98 27.14 -5.21
C THR A 380 4.45 27.38 -4.83
N GLU A 381 4.87 28.64 -4.71
CA GLU A 381 6.24 28.99 -4.30
C GLU A 381 6.49 28.69 -2.82
N ARG A 382 5.48 28.86 -1.93
CA ARG A 382 5.57 28.43 -0.53
C ARG A 382 5.71 26.92 -0.42
N GLN A 383 4.86 26.19 -1.12
CA GLN A 383 4.87 24.73 -1.10
C GLN A 383 6.23 24.18 -1.57
N ARG A 384 6.78 24.70 -2.67
CA ARG A 384 8.12 24.30 -3.17
C ARG A 384 9.23 24.59 -2.17
N ARG A 385 9.15 25.72 -1.45
CA ARG A 385 10.12 26.07 -0.42
C ARG A 385 10.06 25.08 0.74
N ASP A 386 8.86 24.73 1.19
CA ASP A 386 8.68 23.81 2.32
C ASP A 386 9.05 22.36 1.95
N GLU A 387 8.76 21.93 0.72
CA GLU A 387 9.23 20.66 0.16
C GLU A 387 10.77 20.61 0.12
N ALA A 388 11.42 21.68 -0.35
CA ALA A 388 12.88 21.78 -0.38
C ALA A 388 13.51 21.78 1.02
N ALA A 389 12.90 22.48 1.99
CA ALA A 389 13.35 22.49 3.37
C ALA A 389 13.24 21.10 4.03
N THR A 390 12.11 20.43 3.86
CA THR A 390 11.91 19.05 4.34
C THR A 390 12.93 18.09 3.75
N THR A 391 13.26 18.26 2.46
CA THR A 391 14.28 17.45 1.79
C THR A 391 15.69 17.75 2.32
N LEU A 392 16.00 19.03 2.56
CA LEU A 392 17.29 19.47 3.09
C LEU A 392 17.61 18.84 4.44
N ASP A 393 16.63 18.80 5.35
CA ASP A 393 16.81 18.22 6.68
C ASP A 393 17.17 16.73 6.59
N LYS A 394 16.45 15.97 5.74
CA LYS A 394 16.74 14.54 5.49
C LYS A 394 18.14 14.32 4.92
N VAL A 395 18.57 15.15 3.96
CA VAL A 395 19.90 15.02 3.34
C VAL A 395 21.01 15.37 4.34
N LYS A 396 20.77 16.34 5.25
CA LYS A 396 21.70 16.67 6.32
C LYS A 396 21.85 15.53 7.33
N GLU A 397 20.75 14.93 7.77
CA GLU A 397 20.79 13.75 8.65
C GLU A 397 21.54 12.58 8.00
N ALA A 398 21.31 12.32 6.71
CA ALA A 398 22.03 11.29 5.96
C ALA A 398 23.55 11.56 5.91
N LEU A 399 23.97 12.82 5.71
CA LEU A 399 25.38 13.20 5.71
C LEU A 399 26.02 13.04 7.09
N GLU A 400 25.30 13.37 8.17
CA GLU A 400 25.80 13.14 9.54
C GLU A 400 26.00 11.66 9.84
N ARG A 401 25.04 10.81 9.46
CA ARG A 401 25.19 9.34 9.59
C ARG A 401 26.35 8.81 8.78
N LEU A 402 26.52 9.28 7.54
CA LEU A 402 27.61 8.87 6.66
C LEU A 402 28.99 9.26 7.23
N LYS A 403 29.12 10.45 7.84
CA LYS A 403 30.36 10.91 8.48
C LYS A 403 30.67 10.20 9.81
N ALA A 404 29.69 9.50 10.38
CA ALA A 404 29.87 8.72 11.60
C ALA A 404 30.39 7.29 11.33
N LEU A 405 30.41 6.85 10.07
CA LEU A 405 31.08 5.62 9.62
C LEU A 405 32.60 5.79 9.57
#